data_AF-U4LI27-F1
#
_entry.id   AF-U4LI27-F1
#
_cell.length_a   1.000
_cell.length_b   1.000
_cell.length_c   1.000
_cell.angle_alpha   90.00
_cell.angle_beta   90.00
_cell.angle_gamma   90.00
#
_symmetry.space_group_name_H-M   'P 1'
#
loop_
_entity.id
_entity.type
_entity.pdbx_description
1 polymer ?
#
loop_
_entity_poly.entity_id
_entity_poly.type
_entity_poly.pdbx_seq_one_letter_code
_entity_poly.pdbx_strand_id
1 'polypeptide(L)'
;MPRLGDERVFAGHNDGEPRTNRQPRNLSAIMSKPTVIGIFSDLDASVMGSYTRDLWMKLDEAADHRQIYSCNEARDLLEDEANRPQAVLLADPEVMQNLEFGQILVEYTQNGGTTIMYGPFPALMESGKFDQWMRETWGILWSYAGGGTCDVYINPYADGLKKMYGNEGGDHLDNGISVHDKFTLLQGVAEKDKIYQIKDVLSAKGKTFSLDEINDESQTAVAFRKIGHGWLGWMGSVNPKHWALIDVTLGMCGLV
;
A
#
# COMPACT_ATOMS: atom_id res chain seq x y z
N MET A 1 -65.72 -43.59 -40.19
CA MET A 1 -66.09 -42.92 -41.46
C MET A 1 -64.98 -41.95 -41.85
N PRO A 2 -64.45 -41.99 -43.09
CA PRO A 2 -63.33 -41.17 -43.56
C PRO A 2 -63.78 -40.01 -44.48
N ARG A 3 -63.02 -38.90 -44.53
CA ARG A 3 -62.82 -37.94 -45.66
C ARG A 3 -61.50 -37.19 -45.38
N LEU A 4 -60.40 -37.27 -46.15
CA LEU A 4 -60.07 -36.81 -47.52
C LEU A 4 -60.15 -35.29 -47.75
N GLY A 5 -59.01 -34.74 -48.24
CA GLY A 5 -58.80 -33.40 -48.82
C GLY A 5 -58.32 -32.36 -47.82
N ASP A 6 -57.32 -31.51 -48.05
CA ASP A 6 -56.77 -31.05 -49.32
C ASP A 6 -55.38 -30.40 -49.11
N GLU A 7 -54.50 -30.61 -50.09
CA GLU A 7 -53.20 -29.96 -50.22
C GLU A 7 -53.36 -28.48 -50.62
N ARG A 8 -52.54 -27.58 -50.05
CA ARG A 8 -52.03 -26.41 -50.79
C ARG A 8 -50.59 -26.08 -50.39
N VAL A 9 -49.77 -26.12 -51.44
CA VAL A 9 -48.39 -25.67 -51.56
C VAL A 9 -48.34 -24.14 -51.52
N PHE A 10 -47.39 -23.56 -50.76
CA PHE A 10 -46.84 -22.24 -51.07
C PHE A 10 -45.32 -22.29 -50.93
N ALA A 11 -44.68 -21.84 -52.01
CA ALA A 11 -43.24 -21.76 -52.20
C ALA A 11 -42.68 -20.42 -51.73
N GLY A 12 -41.46 -20.48 -51.20
CA GLY A 12 -40.41 -19.50 -51.47
C GLY A 12 -40.30 -18.30 -50.52
N HIS A 13 -39.21 -18.24 -49.76
CA HIS A 13 -38.22 -17.16 -49.88
C HIS A 13 -36.90 -17.58 -49.22
N ASN A 14 -35.82 -17.43 -50.00
CA ASN A 14 -34.43 -17.48 -49.55
C ASN A 14 -34.12 -16.20 -48.77
N ASP A 15 -33.50 -16.31 -47.61
CA ASP A 15 -32.62 -15.28 -47.09
C ASP A 15 -31.35 -15.95 -46.55
N GLY A 16 -30.25 -15.69 -47.25
CA GLY A 16 -28.94 -16.20 -46.92
C GLY A 16 -28.40 -15.53 -45.66
N GLU A 17 -28.04 -16.35 -44.67
CA GLU A 17 -27.25 -15.86 -43.55
C GLU A 17 -25.77 -15.70 -43.96
N PRO A 18 -25.18 -14.50 -43.78
CA PRO A 18 -23.73 -14.37 -43.85
C PRO A 18 -23.13 -14.98 -42.58
N ARG A 19 -22.49 -16.14 -42.73
CA ARG A 19 -21.59 -16.70 -41.71
C ARG A 19 -20.41 -15.73 -41.51
N THR A 20 -20.58 -14.77 -40.60
CA THR A 20 -19.47 -13.96 -40.12
C THR A 20 -18.62 -14.81 -39.20
N ASN A 21 -17.50 -15.27 -39.74
CA ASN A 21 -16.42 -15.93 -39.04
C ASN A 21 -15.80 -14.93 -38.06
N ARG A 22 -16.41 -14.75 -36.89
CA ARG A 22 -15.82 -13.98 -35.79
C ARG A 22 -14.80 -14.87 -35.10
N GLN A 23 -13.53 -14.74 -35.53
CA GLN A 23 -12.40 -15.11 -34.68
C GLN A 23 -12.60 -14.46 -33.30
N PRO A 24 -12.42 -15.19 -32.19
CA PRO A 24 -12.36 -14.55 -30.88
C PRO A 24 -11.14 -13.63 -30.87
N ARG A 25 -11.37 -12.32 -30.79
CA ARG A 25 -10.32 -11.37 -30.40
C ARG A 25 -9.98 -11.64 -28.94
N ASN A 26 -9.15 -12.65 -28.70
CA ASN A 26 -8.41 -12.78 -27.46
C ASN A 26 -7.24 -11.79 -27.52
N LEU A 27 -7.60 -10.51 -27.45
CA LEU A 27 -6.68 -9.44 -27.09
C LEU A 27 -7.00 -9.11 -25.63
N SER A 28 -6.74 -10.07 -24.74
CA SER A 28 -6.18 -9.67 -23.46
C SER A 28 -4.89 -8.96 -23.84
N ALA A 29 -4.94 -7.63 -23.97
CA ALA A 29 -3.74 -6.84 -23.83
C ALA A 29 -3.06 -7.42 -22.57
N ILE A 30 -1.86 -7.95 -22.74
CA ILE A 30 -1.04 -8.36 -21.61
C ILE A 30 -0.81 -7.05 -20.86
N MET A 31 -1.71 -6.70 -19.95
CA MET A 31 -1.56 -5.54 -19.11
C MET A 31 -0.33 -5.85 -18.30
N SER A 32 0.74 -5.10 -18.53
CA SER A 32 1.95 -5.19 -17.73
C SER A 32 1.55 -5.06 -16.27
N LYS A 33 2.10 -5.92 -15.41
CA LYS A 33 1.87 -5.79 -13.98
C LYS A 33 2.32 -4.40 -13.53
N PRO A 34 1.66 -3.81 -12.52
CA PRO A 34 2.13 -2.57 -11.93
C PRO A 34 3.52 -2.78 -11.33
N THR A 35 4.37 -1.76 -11.41
CA THR A 35 5.72 -1.81 -10.83
C THR A 35 5.73 -1.26 -9.41
N VAL A 36 6.31 -1.99 -8.46
CA VAL A 36 6.60 -1.52 -7.09
C VAL A 36 8.10 -1.59 -6.84
N ILE A 37 8.69 -0.53 -6.31
CA ILE A 37 10.12 -0.55 -5.96
C ILE A 37 10.31 -0.45 -4.45
N GLY A 38 11.30 -1.17 -3.91
CA GLY A 38 11.77 -0.99 -2.55
C GLY A 38 13.15 -0.34 -2.54
N ILE A 39 13.40 0.60 -1.62
CA ILE A 39 14.66 1.33 -1.51
C ILE A 39 15.39 0.93 -0.21
N PHE A 40 16.62 0.44 -0.37
CA PHE A 40 17.49 -0.13 0.67
C PHE A 40 18.91 0.43 0.51
N SER A 41 19.22 1.63 1.01
CA SER A 41 20.48 2.31 0.71
C SER A 41 21.76 1.65 1.26
N ASP A 42 21.70 0.86 2.33
CA ASP A 42 22.88 0.09 2.80
C ASP A 42 22.53 -1.14 3.68
N LEU A 43 21.26 -1.55 3.69
CA LEU A 43 20.83 -2.66 4.55
C LEU A 43 21.26 -4.01 3.99
N ASP A 44 21.91 -4.83 4.84
CA ASP A 44 22.27 -6.20 4.53
C ASP A 44 21.05 -6.98 4.02
N ALA A 45 21.17 -7.58 2.83
CA ALA A 45 20.12 -8.34 2.19
C ALA A 45 19.54 -9.46 3.09
N SER A 46 20.33 -10.01 4.02
CA SER A 46 19.89 -11.00 5.00
C SER A 46 18.96 -10.41 6.06
N VAL A 47 19.28 -9.20 6.55
CA VAL A 47 18.42 -8.45 7.47
C VAL A 47 17.11 -8.14 6.75
N MET A 48 17.20 -7.65 5.52
CA MET A 48 16.04 -7.33 4.70
C MET A 48 15.12 -8.53 4.46
N GLY A 49 15.70 -9.66 4.05
CA GLY A 49 14.95 -10.88 3.78
C GLY A 49 14.08 -11.28 4.97
N SER A 50 14.56 -11.13 6.21
CA SER A 50 13.79 -11.53 7.39
C SER A 50 12.56 -10.65 7.68
N TYR A 51 12.61 -9.36 7.36
CA TYR A 51 11.53 -8.39 7.61
C TYR A 51 10.48 -8.36 6.52
N THR A 52 10.86 -8.71 5.30
CA THR A 52 10.07 -8.37 4.11
C THR A 52 9.69 -9.56 3.26
N ARG A 53 10.22 -10.77 3.53
CA ARG A 53 9.96 -11.99 2.73
C ARG A 53 8.48 -12.21 2.45
N ASP A 54 7.63 -12.16 3.47
CA ASP A 54 6.23 -12.54 3.31
C ASP A 54 5.48 -11.51 2.45
N LEU A 55 5.84 -10.22 2.54
CA LEU A 55 5.35 -9.19 1.61
C LEU A 55 5.90 -9.41 0.19
N TRP A 56 7.20 -9.69 0.03
CA TRP A 56 7.79 -9.90 -1.31
C TRP A 56 7.16 -11.07 -2.05
N MET A 57 6.86 -12.17 -1.35
CA MET A 57 6.13 -13.28 -1.93
C MET A 57 4.75 -12.86 -2.45
N LYS A 58 4.07 -11.94 -1.76
CA LYS A 58 2.80 -11.38 -2.23
C LYS A 58 2.96 -10.37 -3.36
N LEU A 59 4.04 -9.60 -3.36
CA LEU A 59 4.37 -8.72 -4.48
C LEU A 59 4.70 -9.52 -5.75
N ASP A 60 5.36 -10.68 -5.67
CA ASP A 60 5.60 -11.57 -6.83
C ASP A 60 4.29 -11.98 -7.53
N GLU A 61 3.24 -12.20 -6.72
CA GLU A 61 1.91 -12.53 -7.21
C GLU A 61 1.26 -11.32 -7.91
N ALA A 62 1.31 -10.14 -7.28
CA ALA A 62 0.50 -8.98 -7.65
C ALA A 62 1.18 -7.93 -8.56
N ALA A 63 2.50 -7.85 -8.57
CA ALA A 63 3.26 -6.76 -9.18
C ALA A 63 4.58 -7.24 -9.80
N ASP A 64 5.17 -6.42 -10.68
CA ASP A 64 6.60 -6.49 -10.95
C ASP A 64 7.31 -5.69 -9.86
N HIS A 65 8.28 -6.28 -9.15
CA HIS A 65 8.99 -5.55 -8.10
C HIS A 65 10.51 -5.56 -8.24
N ARG A 66 11.14 -4.51 -7.72
CA ARG A 66 12.60 -4.33 -7.75
C ARG A 66 13.09 -3.81 -6.40
N GLN A 67 14.26 -4.30 -6.00
CA GLN A 67 15.00 -3.78 -4.86
C GLN A 67 16.11 -2.87 -5.40
N ILE A 68 16.13 -1.62 -4.94
CA ILE A 68 17.08 -0.59 -5.38
C ILE A 68 17.92 -0.20 -4.18
N TYR A 69 19.23 -0.12 -4.40
CA TYR A 69 20.21 0.15 -3.35
C TYR A 69 20.91 1.50 -3.51
N SER A 70 20.43 2.34 -4.43
CA SER A 70 21.01 3.64 -4.74
C SER A 70 19.94 4.70 -4.95
N CYS A 71 20.09 5.86 -4.30
CA CYS A 71 19.23 7.01 -4.53
C CYS A 71 19.29 7.49 -6.00
N ASN A 72 20.42 7.29 -6.69
CA ASN A 72 20.55 7.70 -8.10
C ASN A 72 19.73 6.78 -9.02
N GLU A 73 19.83 5.46 -8.83
CA GLU A 73 19.03 4.51 -9.59
C GLU A 73 17.53 4.70 -9.31
N ALA A 74 17.17 4.96 -8.05
CA ALA A 74 15.80 5.27 -7.68
C ALA A 74 15.32 6.57 -8.35
N ARG A 75 16.14 7.63 -8.38
CA ARG A 75 15.84 8.88 -9.09
C ARG A 75 15.53 8.59 -10.57
N ASP A 76 16.45 7.92 -11.26
CA ASP A 76 16.30 7.63 -12.70
C ASP A 76 14.99 6.89 -13.00
N LEU A 77 14.59 5.95 -12.14
CA LEU A 77 13.33 5.21 -12.28
C LEU A 77 12.08 6.03 -11.94
N LEU A 78 12.16 6.97 -11.00
CA LEU A 78 11.04 7.83 -10.62
C LEU A 78 10.78 8.92 -11.68
N GLU A 79 11.81 9.33 -12.39
CA GLU A 79 11.76 10.32 -13.47
C GLU A 79 11.41 9.71 -14.85
N ASP A 80 11.57 8.40 -15.03
CA ASP A 80 11.16 7.70 -16.25
C ASP A 80 9.64 7.55 -16.33
N GLU A 81 8.96 8.47 -17.02
CA GLU A 81 7.50 8.45 -17.20
C GLU A 81 6.96 7.14 -17.80
N ALA A 82 7.74 6.43 -18.63
CA ALA A 82 7.29 5.21 -19.29
C ALA A 82 7.33 4.00 -18.34
N ASN A 83 8.23 4.01 -17.36
CA ASN A 83 8.47 2.90 -16.43
C ASN A 83 8.23 3.27 -14.97
N ARG A 84 7.61 4.43 -14.72
CA ARG A 84 7.44 4.99 -13.39
C ARG A 84 6.70 4.02 -12.46
N PRO A 85 7.25 3.72 -11.27
CA PRO A 85 6.61 2.79 -10.34
C PRO A 85 5.29 3.36 -9.79
N GLN A 86 4.34 2.47 -9.53
CA GLN A 86 3.07 2.80 -8.89
C GLN A 86 3.26 3.11 -7.40
N ALA A 87 4.18 2.41 -6.74
CA ALA A 87 4.52 2.64 -5.34
C ALA A 87 6.00 2.44 -5.04
N VAL A 88 6.46 3.15 -4.01
CA VAL A 88 7.81 3.10 -3.44
C VAL A 88 7.70 2.66 -1.98
N LEU A 89 8.37 1.56 -1.63
CA LEU A 89 8.56 1.11 -0.26
C LEU A 89 9.93 1.62 0.25
N LEU A 90 9.90 2.64 1.11
CA LEU A 90 11.08 3.16 1.78
C LEU A 90 11.38 2.30 3.01
N ALA A 91 12.44 1.51 2.94
CA ALA A 91 12.86 0.66 4.04
C ALA A 91 14.07 1.20 4.78
N ASP A 92 14.88 2.03 4.14
CA ASP A 92 16.10 2.56 4.73
C ASP A 92 15.93 4.03 5.17
N PRO A 93 16.11 4.34 6.47
CA PRO A 93 16.03 5.70 6.99
C PRO A 93 17.17 6.62 6.54
N GLU A 94 18.26 6.10 5.96
CA GLU A 94 19.35 6.95 5.45
C GLU A 94 18.89 7.91 4.35
N VAL A 95 17.78 7.58 3.68
CA VAL A 95 17.08 8.47 2.75
C VAL A 95 16.80 9.86 3.33
N MET A 96 16.60 9.96 4.66
CA MET A 96 16.32 11.22 5.36
C MET A 96 17.54 12.17 5.37
N GLN A 97 18.75 11.65 5.14
CA GLN A 97 19.98 12.44 5.09
C GLN A 97 20.22 13.02 3.68
N ASN A 98 19.53 12.52 2.67
CA ASN A 98 19.62 12.99 1.30
C ASN A 98 18.43 13.90 0.96
N LEU A 99 18.57 15.20 1.27
CA LEU A 99 17.50 16.19 1.08
C LEU A 99 17.03 16.28 -0.38
N GLU A 100 17.95 16.18 -1.34
CA GLU A 100 17.61 16.22 -2.77
C GLU A 100 16.73 15.03 -3.16
N PHE A 101 17.09 13.83 -2.73
CA PHE A 101 16.28 12.65 -3.00
C PHE A 101 14.95 12.66 -2.22
N GLY A 102 14.94 13.22 -1.00
CA GLY A 102 13.71 13.51 -0.28
C GLY A 102 12.74 14.40 -1.08
N GLN A 103 13.25 15.44 -1.74
CA GLN A 103 12.44 16.30 -2.61
C GLN A 103 11.89 15.54 -3.83
N ILE A 104 12.68 14.66 -4.43
CA ILE A 104 12.23 13.80 -5.54
C ILE A 104 11.09 12.88 -5.09
N LEU A 105 11.17 12.29 -3.89
CA LEU A 105 10.09 11.47 -3.34
C LEU A 105 8.81 12.29 -3.09
N VAL A 106 8.95 13.53 -2.60
CA VAL A 106 7.82 14.45 -2.42
C VAL A 106 7.17 14.77 -3.76
N GLU A 107 7.96 15.15 -4.78
CA GLU A 107 7.45 15.46 -6.11
C GLU A 107 6.78 14.22 -6.75
N TYR A 108 7.44 13.06 -6.65
CA TYR A 108 6.89 11.79 -7.10
C TYR A 108 5.51 11.54 -6.48
N THR A 109 5.39 11.75 -5.17
CA THR A 109 4.14 11.54 -4.44
C THR A 109 3.09 12.59 -4.82
N GLN A 110 3.47 13.87 -4.88
CA GLN A 110 2.56 14.95 -5.26
C GLN A 110 1.99 14.76 -6.67
N ASN A 111 2.75 14.15 -7.57
CA ASN A 111 2.37 13.86 -8.95
C ASN A 111 1.65 12.50 -9.13
N GLY A 112 1.08 11.93 -8.06
CA GLY A 112 0.21 10.75 -8.13
C GLY A 112 0.85 9.43 -7.69
N GLY A 113 2.16 9.44 -7.40
CA GLY A 113 2.86 8.28 -6.86
C GLY A 113 2.47 7.96 -5.41
N THR A 114 2.83 6.76 -4.95
CA THR A 114 2.64 6.36 -3.55
C THR A 114 3.97 6.05 -2.89
N THR A 115 4.28 6.73 -1.78
CA THR A 115 5.50 6.48 -1.00
C THR A 115 5.12 5.93 0.35
N ILE A 116 5.70 4.81 0.78
CA ILE A 116 5.35 4.15 2.04
C ILE A 116 6.62 3.90 2.83
N MET A 117 6.73 4.45 4.02
CA MET A 117 7.75 4.07 5.00
C MET A 117 7.37 2.72 5.60
N TYR A 118 8.20 1.70 5.37
CA TYR A 118 7.85 0.29 5.57
C TYR A 118 9.04 -0.55 6.09
N GLY A 119 8.73 -1.71 6.67
CA GLY A 119 9.72 -2.74 7.00
C GLY A 119 10.66 -2.27 8.10
N PRO A 120 11.98 -2.22 7.89
CA PRO A 120 12.92 -1.79 8.91
C PRO A 120 12.95 -0.27 9.13
N PHE A 121 12.38 0.55 8.24
CA PHE A 121 12.43 2.01 8.34
C PHE A 121 12.00 2.53 9.73
N PRO A 122 10.83 2.14 10.27
CA PRO A 122 10.37 2.61 11.57
C PRO A 122 11.26 2.18 12.75
N ALA A 123 12.04 1.12 12.58
CA ALA A 123 12.87 0.54 13.63
C ALA A 123 14.30 1.12 13.64
N LEU A 124 14.76 1.64 12.51
CA LEU A 124 16.13 2.10 12.32
C LEU A 124 16.26 3.63 12.26
N MET A 125 15.15 4.35 12.14
CA MET A 125 15.17 5.80 12.09
C MET A 125 15.54 6.45 13.43
N GLU A 126 16.22 7.60 13.36
CA GLU A 126 16.45 8.46 14.52
C GLU A 126 15.29 9.45 14.66
N SER A 127 14.60 9.45 15.80
CA SER A 127 13.35 10.20 16.00
C SER A 127 13.47 11.70 15.72
N GLY A 128 14.53 12.36 16.20
CA GLY A 128 14.74 13.79 15.96
C GLY A 128 14.95 14.15 14.49
N LYS A 129 15.67 13.30 13.75
CA LYS A 129 15.87 13.47 12.30
C LYS A 129 14.60 13.20 11.53
N PHE A 130 13.83 12.19 11.93
CA PHE A 130 12.53 11.90 11.34
C PHE A 130 11.57 13.08 11.48
N ASP A 131 11.41 13.61 12.70
CA ASP A 131 10.53 14.76 12.97
C ASP A 131 10.93 15.99 12.15
N GLN A 132 12.23 16.24 12.03
CA GLN A 132 12.76 17.32 11.19
C GLN A 132 12.45 17.06 9.71
N TRP A 133 12.71 15.86 9.21
CA TRP A 133 12.49 15.48 7.81
C TRP A 133 11.01 15.56 7.41
N MET A 134 10.10 15.09 8.26
CA MET A 134 8.65 15.21 8.03
C MET A 134 8.19 16.67 7.93
N ARG A 135 8.77 17.55 8.75
CA ARG A 135 8.44 18.97 8.75
C ARG A 135 9.05 19.72 7.56
N GLU A 136 10.33 19.52 7.30
CA GLU A 136 11.11 20.32 6.35
C GLU A 136 10.97 19.80 4.91
N THR A 137 10.90 18.48 4.73
CA THR A 137 10.80 17.87 3.40
C THR A 137 9.34 17.65 3.00
N TRP A 138 8.54 17.04 3.87
CA TRP A 138 7.14 16.71 3.54
C TRP A 138 6.15 17.84 3.87
N GLY A 139 6.53 18.81 4.71
CA GLY A 139 5.65 19.90 5.13
C GLY A 139 4.47 19.44 5.99
N ILE A 140 4.62 18.31 6.71
CA ILE A 140 3.56 17.76 7.57
C ILE A 140 4.03 17.61 9.02
N LEU A 141 3.06 17.45 9.92
CA LEU A 141 3.29 17.45 11.38
C LEU A 141 3.42 16.04 11.97
N TRP A 142 3.63 15.02 11.13
CA TRP A 142 3.91 13.68 11.63
C TRP A 142 5.21 13.69 12.41
N SER A 143 5.18 13.13 13.62
CA SER A 143 6.36 12.97 14.45
C SER A 143 6.35 11.63 15.16
N TYR A 144 7.53 11.18 15.57
CA TYR A 144 7.72 9.99 16.37
C TYR A 144 7.02 10.14 17.73
N ALA A 145 6.35 9.08 18.18
CA ALA A 145 5.55 9.09 19.40
C ALA A 145 5.93 7.96 20.39
N GLY A 146 7.04 7.27 20.15
CA GLY A 146 7.44 6.09 20.89
C GLY A 146 7.20 4.80 20.11
N GLY A 147 7.36 3.67 20.79
CA GLY A 147 7.09 2.37 20.21
C GLY A 147 6.95 1.30 21.27
N GLY A 148 6.26 0.22 20.93
CA GLY A 148 5.95 -0.84 21.86
C GLY A 148 5.08 -1.93 21.23
N THR A 149 4.82 -2.97 21.99
CA THR A 149 3.83 -3.98 21.60
C THR A 149 2.46 -3.54 22.06
N CYS A 150 1.51 -3.41 21.13
CA CYS A 150 0.15 -3.01 21.43
C CYS A 150 -0.85 -3.63 20.47
N ASP A 151 -2.13 -3.59 20.87
CA ASP A 151 -3.26 -3.92 20.01
C ASP A 151 -3.71 -2.67 19.26
N VAL A 152 -3.80 -2.79 17.93
CA VAL A 152 -4.28 -1.71 17.07
C VAL A 152 -5.52 -2.14 16.31
N TYR A 153 -6.38 -1.18 16.02
CA TYR A 153 -7.69 -1.41 15.42
C TYR A 153 -7.84 -0.54 14.19
N ILE A 154 -8.50 -1.08 13.17
CA ILE A 154 -8.78 -0.32 11.96
C ILE A 154 -9.67 0.88 12.28
N ASN A 155 -9.36 2.02 11.66
CA ASN A 155 -10.23 3.19 11.67
C ASN A 155 -11.12 3.15 10.41
N PRO A 156 -12.42 2.82 10.53
CA PRO A 156 -13.30 2.69 9.37
C PRO A 156 -13.58 4.03 8.67
N TYR A 157 -13.18 5.15 9.28
CA TYR A 157 -13.39 6.49 8.73
C TYR A 157 -12.17 7.05 8.01
N ALA A 158 -11.11 6.27 7.84
CA ALA A 158 -9.89 6.74 7.22
C ALA A 158 -10.08 6.94 5.69
N ASP A 159 -9.75 8.13 5.19
CA ASP A 159 -9.83 8.48 3.76
C ASP A 159 -9.04 7.48 2.89
N GLY A 160 -7.93 6.98 3.43
CA GLY A 160 -7.07 6.00 2.78
C GLY A 160 -7.74 4.67 2.47
N LEU A 161 -8.73 4.22 3.26
CA LEU A 161 -9.41 2.94 3.01
C LEU A 161 -10.12 2.94 1.64
N LYS A 162 -10.72 4.07 1.27
CA LYS A 162 -11.36 4.21 -0.05
C LYS A 162 -10.35 4.16 -1.20
N LYS A 163 -9.13 4.68 -0.99
CA LYS A 163 -8.05 4.59 -1.98
C LYS A 163 -7.54 3.16 -2.14
N MET A 164 -7.48 2.40 -1.05
CA MET A 164 -6.98 1.03 -1.04
C MET A 164 -8.02 0.05 -1.60
N TYR A 165 -9.29 0.19 -1.21
CA TYR A 165 -10.31 -0.84 -1.41
C TYR A 165 -11.58 -0.36 -2.12
N GLY A 166 -11.55 0.85 -2.68
CA GLY A 166 -12.70 1.43 -3.37
C GLY A 166 -13.88 1.73 -2.43
N ASN A 167 -15.09 1.73 -2.99
CA ASN A 167 -16.30 2.09 -2.23
C ASN A 167 -16.76 1.01 -1.24
N GLU A 168 -16.19 -0.20 -1.30
CA GLU A 168 -16.48 -1.31 -0.37
C GLU A 168 -15.70 -1.16 0.96
N GLY A 169 -14.96 -0.05 1.14
CA GLY A 169 -14.64 0.48 2.46
C GLY A 169 -13.76 -0.38 3.35
N GLY A 170 -13.02 -1.34 2.80
CA GLY A 170 -12.22 -2.26 3.61
C GLY A 170 -13.07 -3.23 4.43
N ASP A 171 -14.32 -3.51 4.04
CA ASP A 171 -15.19 -4.44 4.78
C ASP A 171 -14.59 -5.86 4.95
N HIS A 172 -13.61 -6.24 4.11
CA HIS A 172 -12.82 -7.47 4.24
C HIS A 172 -11.70 -7.37 5.30
N LEU A 173 -11.24 -6.15 5.62
CA LEU A 173 -10.48 -5.87 6.83
C LEU A 173 -11.47 -5.83 7.99
N ASP A 174 -12.00 -7.02 8.30
CA ASP A 174 -13.02 -7.30 9.30
C ASP A 174 -12.98 -6.28 10.45
N ASN A 175 -14.00 -5.41 10.52
CA ASN A 175 -14.08 -4.16 11.32
C ASN A 175 -13.95 -4.35 12.86
N GLY A 176 -13.58 -5.55 13.32
CA GLY A 176 -13.30 -5.90 14.70
C GLY A 176 -11.95 -6.58 14.94
N ILE A 177 -11.13 -6.81 13.92
CA ILE A 177 -9.81 -7.45 14.09
C ILE A 177 -8.84 -6.44 14.72
N SER A 178 -8.41 -6.75 15.93
CA SER A 178 -7.22 -6.17 16.54
C SER A 178 -5.98 -6.84 15.95
N VAL A 179 -4.99 -6.06 15.53
CA VAL A 179 -3.65 -6.56 15.21
C VAL A 179 -2.77 -6.34 16.43
N HIS A 180 -2.21 -7.43 16.96
CA HIS A 180 -1.23 -7.38 18.05
C HIS A 180 0.18 -7.49 17.48
N ASP A 181 0.97 -6.43 17.52
CA ASP A 181 2.33 -6.41 16.99
C ASP A 181 3.20 -5.38 17.73
N LYS A 182 4.50 -5.35 17.43
CA LYS A 182 5.43 -4.31 17.85
C LYS A 182 5.43 -3.18 16.82
N PHE A 183 5.00 -2.00 17.25
CA PHE A 183 4.89 -0.81 16.42
C PHE A 183 5.82 0.31 16.88
N THR A 184 6.36 1.05 15.92
CA THR A 184 6.78 2.44 16.10
C THR A 184 5.61 3.34 15.73
N LEU A 185 5.23 4.25 16.63
CA LEU A 185 4.00 5.01 16.56
C LEU A 185 4.26 6.43 16.08
N LEU A 186 3.29 7.00 15.37
CA LEU A 186 3.26 8.41 15.00
C LEU A 186 2.25 9.19 15.84
N GLN A 187 2.55 10.45 16.08
CA GLN A 187 1.62 11.48 16.55
C GLN A 187 1.51 12.61 15.52
N GLY A 188 0.57 13.53 15.74
CA GLY A 188 0.31 14.62 14.79
C GLY A 188 -0.36 14.16 13.48
N VAL A 189 -0.87 12.92 13.43
CA VAL A 189 -1.62 12.37 12.31
C VAL A 189 -3.09 12.76 12.43
N ALA A 190 -3.66 13.37 11.39
CA ALA A 190 -5.08 13.72 11.39
C ALA A 190 -5.94 12.45 11.42
N GLU A 191 -7.09 12.50 12.09
CA GLU A 191 -7.93 11.31 12.32
C GLU A 191 -8.26 10.54 11.04
N LYS A 192 -8.63 11.26 9.97
CA LYS A 192 -8.92 10.68 8.65
C LYS A 192 -7.71 10.05 7.95
N ASP A 193 -6.51 10.34 8.38
CA ASP A 193 -5.26 9.79 7.83
C ASP A 193 -4.80 8.55 8.62
N LYS A 194 -5.40 8.23 9.78
CA LYS A 194 -5.03 7.07 10.61
C LYS A 194 -5.71 5.82 10.09
N ILE A 195 -4.96 4.78 9.71
CA ILE A 195 -5.51 3.48 9.28
C ILE A 195 -5.67 2.53 10.47
N TYR A 196 -4.65 2.41 11.31
CA TYR A 196 -4.68 1.59 12.54
C TYR A 196 -4.34 2.43 13.76
N GLN A 197 -5.28 2.50 14.70
CA GLN A 197 -5.21 3.31 15.92
C GLN A 197 -5.17 2.45 17.18
N ILE A 198 -4.70 3.03 18.28
CA ILE A 198 -4.64 2.39 19.59
C ILE A 198 -5.97 2.62 20.29
N LYS A 199 -6.62 1.54 20.77
CA LYS A 199 -7.96 1.62 21.38
C LYS A 199 -7.95 1.49 22.91
N ASP A 200 -6.84 1.03 23.49
CA ASP A 200 -6.69 0.95 24.94
C ASP A 200 -5.21 1.03 25.33
N VAL A 201 -4.85 2.13 25.98
CA VAL A 201 -3.51 2.39 26.50
C VAL A 201 -3.14 1.38 27.60
N LEU A 202 -4.11 0.85 28.34
CA LEU A 202 -3.88 -0.06 29.46
C LEU A 202 -3.45 -1.46 29.00
N SER A 203 -3.90 -1.92 27.83
CA SER A 203 -3.45 -3.20 27.28
C SER A 203 -2.00 -3.15 26.77
N ALA A 204 -1.51 -1.96 26.43
CA ALA A 204 -0.12 -1.74 26.00
C ALA A 204 0.91 -1.81 27.16
N LYS A 205 0.48 -1.68 28.42
CA LYS A 205 1.38 -1.63 29.61
C LYS A 205 1.86 -3.00 30.10
N GLY A 206 1.64 -4.07 29.34
CA GLY A 206 1.71 -5.44 29.86
C GLY A 206 3.07 -6.14 29.88
N LYS A 207 4.02 -5.85 28.98
CA LYS A 207 5.25 -6.67 28.85
C LYS A 207 6.45 -5.83 28.40
N THR A 208 7.38 -5.64 29.33
CA THR A 208 8.72 -5.02 29.19
C THR A 208 9.38 -5.17 27.81
N PHE A 209 9.76 -4.06 27.17
CA PHE A 209 11.10 -3.46 27.24
C PHE A 209 11.01 -1.96 26.92
N SER A 210 11.55 -1.15 27.83
CA SER A 210 11.73 0.31 27.81
C SER A 210 11.59 1.00 26.44
N LEU A 211 10.50 1.73 26.25
CA LEU A 211 10.32 2.90 25.38
C LEU A 211 9.13 3.69 25.94
N ASP A 212 9.11 5.01 25.76
CA ASP A 212 8.13 5.94 26.34
C ASP A 212 6.73 5.33 26.37
N GLU A 213 6.15 5.20 27.58
CA GLU A 213 4.87 4.53 27.77
C GLU A 213 3.86 5.07 26.76
N ILE A 214 3.34 4.18 25.90
CA ILE A 214 2.16 4.46 25.09
C ILE A 214 1.12 4.93 26.09
N ASN A 215 0.79 6.23 26.02
CA ASN A 215 -0.06 6.94 26.98
C ASN A 215 -1.08 7.85 26.28
N ASP A 216 -1.07 7.84 24.94
CA ASP A 216 -1.86 8.75 24.13
C ASP A 216 -2.54 7.99 22.98
N GLU A 217 -3.86 7.89 23.06
CA GLU A 217 -4.72 7.28 22.03
C GLU A 217 -4.74 8.12 20.73
N SER A 218 -4.21 9.34 20.76
CA SER A 218 -4.05 10.15 19.54
C SER A 218 -2.98 9.59 18.61
N GLN A 219 -2.11 8.70 19.09
CA GLN A 219 -1.06 8.05 18.32
C GLN A 219 -1.63 6.99 17.35
N THR A 220 -0.88 6.70 16.29
CA THR A 220 -1.29 5.75 15.26
C THR A 220 -0.14 4.84 14.84
N ALA A 221 -0.45 3.57 14.60
CA ALA A 221 0.52 2.58 14.15
C ALA A 221 0.65 2.55 12.62
N VAL A 222 -0.45 2.84 11.92
CA VAL A 222 -0.46 2.90 10.46
C VAL A 222 -1.18 4.18 10.05
N ALA A 223 -0.58 4.93 9.11
CA ALA A 223 -1.17 6.15 8.58
C ALA A 223 -1.07 6.17 7.06
N PHE A 224 -2.05 6.79 6.39
CA PHE A 224 -2.07 6.96 4.96
C PHE A 224 -2.71 8.29 4.60
N ARG A 225 -1.89 9.23 4.14
CA ARG A 225 -2.27 10.62 3.90
C ARG A 225 -2.13 10.97 2.44
N LYS A 226 -3.11 11.69 1.91
CA LYS A 226 -3.04 12.25 0.57
C LYS A 226 -2.05 13.42 0.53
N ILE A 227 -1.12 13.40 -0.42
CA ILE A 227 -0.14 14.46 -0.69
C ILE A 227 -0.23 14.82 -2.17
N GLY A 228 -0.73 16.02 -2.49
CA GLY A 228 -1.05 16.40 -3.86
C GLY A 228 -2.06 15.43 -4.50
N HIS A 229 -1.65 14.77 -5.58
CA HIS A 229 -2.43 13.75 -6.28
C HIS A 229 -2.14 12.31 -5.82
N GLY A 230 -1.06 12.09 -5.07
CA GLY A 230 -0.66 10.78 -4.58
C GLY A 230 -0.76 10.65 -3.06
N TRP A 231 0.00 9.72 -2.50
CA TRP A 231 -0.18 9.29 -1.10
C TRP A 231 1.12 8.96 -0.38
N LEU A 232 1.17 9.35 0.89
CA LEU A 232 2.23 9.03 1.82
C LEU A 232 1.73 8.05 2.88
N GLY A 233 2.40 6.91 3.01
CA GLY A 233 2.11 5.85 3.96
C GLY A 233 3.17 5.73 5.05
N TRP A 234 2.69 5.36 6.24
CA TRP A 234 3.48 4.91 7.36
C TRP A 234 3.00 3.54 7.78
N MET A 235 3.89 2.54 7.77
CA MET A 235 3.66 1.22 8.33
C MET A 235 4.60 1.04 9.52
N GLY A 236 4.10 1.31 10.73
CA GLY A 236 4.91 1.31 11.95
C GLY A 236 5.32 -0.06 12.46
N SER A 237 4.79 -1.16 11.90
CA SER A 237 5.18 -2.50 12.36
C SER A 237 6.65 -2.74 12.05
N VAL A 238 7.40 -3.11 13.09
CA VAL A 238 8.83 -3.41 12.98
C VAL A 238 9.06 -4.72 12.23
N ASN A 239 8.07 -5.62 12.20
CA ASN A 239 8.18 -6.91 11.50
C ASN A 239 6.79 -7.39 11.06
N PRO A 240 6.21 -6.79 10.01
CA PRO A 240 4.84 -7.08 9.59
C PRO A 240 4.74 -8.49 9.01
N LYS A 241 4.50 -9.46 9.90
CA LYS A 241 4.19 -10.86 9.55
C LYS A 241 2.70 -11.14 9.63
N HIS A 242 1.95 -10.24 10.27
CA HIS A 242 0.52 -10.36 10.36
C HIS A 242 -0.09 -10.09 8.98
N TRP A 243 -0.89 -11.03 8.47
CA TRP A 243 -1.49 -10.95 7.14
C TRP A 243 -2.24 -9.63 6.91
N ALA A 244 -2.95 -9.13 7.93
CA ALA A 244 -3.69 -7.86 7.82
C ALA A 244 -2.79 -6.64 7.58
N LEU A 245 -1.53 -6.67 8.05
CA LEU A 245 -0.56 -5.61 7.78
C LEU A 245 0.00 -5.73 6.37
N ILE A 246 0.23 -6.96 5.88
CA ILE A 246 0.62 -7.22 4.50
C ILE A 246 -0.48 -6.75 3.54
N ASP A 247 -1.73 -7.10 3.80
CA ASP A 247 -2.88 -6.69 2.99
C ASP A 247 -3.03 -5.17 2.96
N VAL A 248 -2.85 -4.49 4.10
CA VAL A 248 -2.83 -3.03 4.14
C VAL A 248 -1.67 -2.45 3.34
N THR A 249 -0.47 -3.03 3.39
CA THR A 249 0.64 -2.56 2.55
C THR A 249 0.35 -2.76 1.06
N LEU A 250 -0.20 -3.90 0.65
CA LEU A 250 -0.63 -4.15 -0.73
C LEU A 250 -1.74 -3.18 -1.16
N GLY A 251 -2.68 -2.89 -0.25
CA GLY A 251 -3.74 -1.91 -0.47
C GLY A 251 -3.20 -0.50 -0.66
N MET A 252 -2.24 -0.08 0.16
CA MET A 252 -1.56 1.21 -0.01
C MET A 252 -0.87 1.28 -1.37
N CYS A 253 -0.22 0.19 -1.80
CA CYS A 253 0.36 0.06 -3.14
C CYS A 253 -0.69 0.06 -4.26
N GLY A 254 -1.98 -0.15 -3.97
CA GLY A 254 -3.06 -0.25 -4.95
C GLY A 254 -3.07 -1.58 -5.72
N LEU A 255 -2.79 -2.67 -5.02
CA LEU A 255 -2.65 -4.03 -5.58
C LEU A 255 -3.76 -5.01 -5.15
N VAL A 256 -4.85 -4.49 -4.58
CA VAL A 256 -5.98 -5.24 -4.01
C VAL A 256 -7.28 -4.88 -4.71
#